data_AF-A0A832AZM8-F1
#
_entry.id   AF-A0A832AZM8-F1
#
_cell.length_a   1.000
_cell.length_b   1.000
_cell.length_c   1.000
_cell.angle_alpha   90.00
_cell.angle_beta   90.00
_cell.angle_gamma   90.00
#
_symmetry.space_group_name_H-M   'P 1'
#
loop_
_entity.id
_entity.type
_entity.pdbx_description
1 polymer ?
#
loop_
_entity_poly.entity_id
_entity_poly.type
_entity_poly.pdbx_seq_one_letter_code
_entity_poly.pdbx_strand_id
1 'polypeptide(L)'
;MREGMPIPRTDGNGLGTSFLDENLLSLLEKYSDSGKIPMKEIDYETALKLEFLKLAVPLKGINDSLAWVARQFGSDMEIPYIVRYYFKLGRDWRKAIEEYFRAIGEDNPGEFIEIFKEVVEKAKNLIVCGEDIVEIAIKHDKEPGSLISELKGSGLISPTVGCGGIGKAKAPLYEINRFFAILLKIEG
;
A
#
# COMPACT_ATOMS: atom_id res chain seq x y z
N MET A 1 -0.82 -9.50 -28.27
CA MET A 1 -2.14 -9.48 -27.61
C MET A 1 -1.97 -10.18 -26.27
N ARG A 2 -2.02 -9.44 -25.15
CA ARG A 2 -2.05 -10.05 -23.80
C ARG A 2 -3.50 -9.98 -23.34
N GLU A 3 -4.06 -11.12 -22.97
CA GLU A 3 -5.42 -11.25 -22.46
C GLU A 3 -5.65 -10.29 -21.30
N GLY A 4 -6.75 -9.56 -21.37
CA GLY A 4 -7.13 -8.55 -20.38
C GLY A 4 -7.45 -9.20 -19.05
N MET A 5 -6.79 -8.74 -17.98
CA MET A 5 -7.26 -9.00 -16.63
C MET A 5 -8.70 -8.46 -16.49
N PRO A 6 -9.57 -9.16 -15.75
CA PRO A 6 -10.95 -8.73 -15.56
C PRO A 6 -10.98 -7.34 -14.91
N ILE A 7 -11.72 -6.44 -15.55
CA ILE A 7 -12.09 -5.14 -14.97
C ILE A 7 -13.06 -5.43 -13.80
N PRO A 8 -12.83 -4.87 -12.59
CA PRO A 8 -13.69 -5.10 -11.43
C PRO A 8 -15.14 -4.74 -11.73
N ARG A 9 -16.07 -5.60 -11.31
CA ARG A 9 -17.49 -5.27 -11.26
C ARG A 9 -17.82 -4.82 -9.84
N THR A 10 -18.53 -3.70 -9.73
CA THR A 10 -19.12 -3.25 -8.47
C THR A 10 -20.16 -4.27 -8.03
N ASP A 11 -19.94 -4.91 -6.88
CA ASP A 11 -21.05 -5.52 -6.17
C ASP A 11 -21.88 -4.39 -5.54
N GLY A 12 -23.19 -4.63 -5.36
CA GLY A 12 -24.15 -3.61 -4.93
C GLY A 12 -23.93 -2.99 -3.55
N ASN A 13 -22.76 -3.22 -2.93
CA ASN A 13 -22.31 -2.67 -1.65
C ASN A 13 -21.19 -1.62 -1.78
N GLY A 14 -20.74 -1.31 -3.00
CA GLY A 14 -19.97 -0.10 -3.28
C GLY A 14 -18.46 -0.18 -3.05
N LEU A 15 -17.82 -1.36 -2.97
CA LEU A 15 -16.36 -1.43 -2.82
C LEU A 15 -15.73 -2.51 -3.72
N GLY A 16 -14.73 -2.09 -4.51
CA GLY A 16 -14.04 -2.89 -5.52
C GLY A 16 -13.12 -4.00 -5.00
N THR A 17 -13.66 -4.97 -4.26
CA THR A 17 -12.91 -6.15 -3.77
C THR A 17 -13.17 -7.42 -4.58
N SER A 18 -13.76 -7.33 -5.78
CA SER A 18 -14.15 -8.51 -6.58
C SER A 18 -13.00 -9.46 -6.97
N PHE A 19 -11.74 -9.08 -6.70
CA PHE A 19 -10.53 -9.89 -6.91
C PHE A 19 -9.97 -10.51 -5.61
N LEU A 20 -10.55 -10.19 -4.46
CA LEU A 20 -10.25 -10.85 -3.18
C LEU A 20 -11.33 -11.91 -2.98
N ASP A 21 -10.92 -13.18 -2.91
CA ASP A 21 -11.85 -14.25 -2.55
C ASP A 21 -12.17 -14.24 -1.04
N GLU A 22 -13.25 -14.92 -0.65
CA GLU A 22 -13.72 -14.97 0.73
C GLU A 22 -12.68 -15.55 1.71
N ASN A 23 -11.82 -16.47 1.24
CA ASN A 23 -10.78 -17.05 2.07
C ASN A 23 -9.72 -16.00 2.45
N LEU A 24 -9.28 -15.22 1.46
CA LEU A 24 -8.30 -14.16 1.66
C LEU A 24 -8.88 -13.01 2.52
N LEU A 25 -10.15 -12.68 2.32
CA LEU A 25 -10.87 -11.71 3.16
C LEU A 25 -10.94 -12.18 4.62
N SER A 26 -11.41 -13.40 4.86
CA SER A 26 -11.52 -13.95 6.21
C SER A 26 -10.16 -14.02 6.92
N LEU A 27 -9.11 -14.37 6.19
CA LEU A 27 -7.74 -14.40 6.70
C LEU A 27 -7.27 -13.00 7.14
N LEU A 28 -7.45 -11.98 6.29
CA LEU A 28 -7.04 -10.61 6.60
C LEU A 28 -7.83 -10.04 7.76
N GLU A 29 -9.13 -10.30 7.83
CA GLU A 29 -9.96 -9.90 8.97
C GLU A 29 -9.49 -10.54 10.28
N LYS A 30 -9.28 -11.87 10.26
CA LYS A 30 -8.77 -12.65 11.40
C LYS A 30 -7.46 -12.08 11.97
N TYR A 31 -6.55 -11.63 11.11
CA TYR A 31 -5.23 -11.17 11.52
C TYR A 31 -5.04 -9.66 11.55
N SER A 32 -6.03 -8.87 11.12
CA SER A 32 -5.98 -7.40 11.06
C SER A 32 -5.61 -6.75 12.40
N ASP A 33 -6.07 -7.31 13.52
CA ASP A 33 -5.74 -6.84 14.86
C ASP A 33 -4.29 -7.10 15.24
N SER A 34 -3.79 -8.31 15.02
CA SER A 34 -2.40 -8.68 15.32
C SER A 34 -1.38 -8.09 14.33
N GLY A 35 -1.82 -7.82 13.10
CA GLY A 35 -0.97 -7.40 11.99
C GLY A 35 -0.04 -8.50 11.44
N LYS A 36 -0.18 -9.76 11.87
CA LYS A 36 0.74 -10.84 11.52
C LYS A 36 0.00 -12.12 11.11
N ILE A 37 0.26 -12.61 9.90
CA ILE A 37 -0.27 -13.87 9.39
C ILE A 37 0.82 -14.95 9.50
N PRO A 38 0.61 -16.02 10.27
CA PRO A 38 1.55 -17.14 10.31
C PRO A 38 1.65 -17.84 8.95
N MET A 39 2.86 -18.11 8.46
CA MET A 39 3.04 -18.76 7.14
C MET A 39 2.40 -20.16 7.08
N LYS A 40 2.27 -20.83 8.23
CA LYS A 40 1.60 -22.14 8.35
C LYS A 40 0.09 -22.11 8.06
N GLU A 41 -0.54 -20.93 8.06
CA GLU A 41 -1.98 -20.77 7.84
C GLU A 41 -2.33 -20.35 6.42
N ILE A 42 -1.32 -20.17 5.55
CA ILE A 42 -1.51 -19.78 4.15
C ILE A 42 -0.73 -20.70 3.23
N ASP A 43 -1.33 -21.03 2.09
CA ASP A 43 -0.59 -21.68 1.01
C ASP A 43 0.25 -20.66 0.22
N TYR A 44 1.12 -21.20 -0.64
CA TYR A 44 2.06 -20.40 -1.43
C TYR A 44 1.34 -19.45 -2.39
N GLU A 45 0.23 -19.87 -3.00
CA GLU A 45 -0.53 -19.05 -3.95
C GLU A 45 -1.17 -17.84 -3.25
N THR A 46 -1.78 -18.08 -2.08
CA THR A 46 -2.37 -17.04 -1.24
C THR A 46 -1.32 -16.04 -0.78
N ALA A 47 -0.16 -16.52 -0.34
CA ALA A 47 0.95 -15.67 0.07
C ALA A 47 1.46 -14.79 -1.09
N LEU A 48 1.57 -15.34 -2.32
CA LEU A 48 1.92 -14.57 -3.51
C LEU A 48 0.88 -13.50 -3.86
N LYS A 49 -0.42 -13.81 -3.75
CA LYS A 49 -1.50 -12.84 -3.98
C LYS A 49 -1.44 -11.68 -2.98
N LEU A 50 -1.27 -11.99 -1.70
CA LEU A 50 -1.14 -11.01 -0.63
C LEU A 50 0.05 -10.07 -0.87
N GLU A 51 1.21 -10.62 -1.23
CA GLU A 51 2.42 -9.85 -1.52
C GLU A 51 2.28 -9.01 -2.79
N PHE A 52 1.69 -9.57 -3.84
CA PHE A 52 1.49 -8.86 -5.11
C PHE A 52 0.61 -7.62 -4.93
N LEU A 53 -0.46 -7.74 -4.13
CA LEU A 53 -1.39 -6.66 -3.81
C LEU A 53 -0.88 -5.74 -2.70
N LYS A 54 0.20 -6.09 -2.00
CA LYS A 54 0.69 -5.40 -0.79
C LYS A 54 -0.36 -5.35 0.34
N LEU A 55 -1.16 -6.41 0.43
CA LEU A 55 -2.09 -6.65 1.54
C LEU A 55 -1.38 -7.27 2.74
N ALA A 56 -0.38 -8.11 2.48
CA ALA A 56 0.59 -8.55 3.46
C ALA A 56 1.94 -8.76 2.77
N VAL A 57 3.04 -8.53 3.47
CA VAL A 57 4.41 -8.69 2.95
C VAL A 57 5.22 -9.57 3.88
N PRO A 58 6.23 -10.32 3.41
CA PRO A 58 7.01 -11.16 4.30
C PRO A 58 7.67 -10.34 5.42
N LEU A 59 7.63 -10.86 6.65
CA LEU A 59 8.08 -10.14 7.85
C LEU A 59 9.61 -9.98 7.87
N LYS A 60 10.35 -10.97 7.38
CA LYS A 60 11.82 -10.91 7.35
C LYS A 60 12.31 -10.18 6.11
N GLY A 61 13.28 -9.30 6.28
CA GLY A 61 14.00 -8.62 5.20
C GLY A 61 15.49 -8.95 5.20
N ILE A 62 16.13 -8.76 4.05
CA ILE A 62 17.59 -8.79 3.95
C ILE A 62 18.15 -7.62 4.77
N ASN A 63 19.12 -7.89 5.65
CA ASN A 63 19.73 -6.89 6.55
C ASN A 63 18.70 -6.11 7.38
N ASP A 64 17.62 -6.77 7.80
CA ASP A 64 16.51 -6.17 8.56
C ASP A 64 15.83 -4.98 7.85
N SER A 65 15.95 -4.91 6.53
CA SER A 65 15.31 -3.86 5.72
C SER A 65 13.79 -4.00 5.73
N LEU A 66 13.09 -2.90 6.00
CA LEU A 66 11.63 -2.83 5.94
C LEU A 66 11.09 -2.64 4.52
N ALA A 67 11.96 -2.31 3.55
CA ALA A 67 11.55 -2.11 2.16
C ALA A 67 10.95 -3.39 1.57
N TRP A 68 9.79 -3.30 0.93
CA TRP A 68 9.08 -4.46 0.37
C TRP A 68 9.95 -5.29 -0.58
N VAL A 69 10.76 -4.64 -1.42
CA VAL A 69 11.68 -5.30 -2.37
C VAL A 69 12.78 -6.12 -1.69
N ALA A 70 13.07 -5.87 -0.41
CA ALA A 70 14.08 -6.59 0.36
C ALA A 70 13.49 -7.71 1.23
N ARG A 71 12.16 -7.90 1.22
CA ARG A 71 11.48 -8.92 2.02
C ARG A 71 11.71 -10.32 1.46
N GLN A 72 11.87 -11.30 2.34
CA GLN A 72 12.19 -12.68 2.00
C GLN A 72 10.98 -13.59 2.21
N PHE A 73 10.54 -14.20 1.12
CA PHE A 73 9.43 -15.14 1.12
C PHE A 73 9.71 -16.38 2.00
N GLY A 74 8.64 -16.99 2.53
CA GLY A 74 8.73 -18.16 3.42
C GLY A 74 8.84 -17.82 4.91
N SER A 75 8.78 -16.54 5.27
CA SER A 75 8.56 -16.08 6.65
C SER A 75 7.08 -15.77 6.89
N ASP A 76 6.68 -15.62 8.15
CA ASP A 76 5.36 -15.07 8.49
C ASP A 76 5.14 -13.74 7.76
N MET A 77 3.90 -13.37 7.46
CA MET A 77 3.57 -12.15 6.75
C MET A 77 3.14 -11.04 7.70
N GLU A 78 3.52 -9.81 7.40
CA GLU A 78 3.13 -8.58 8.06
C GLU A 78 2.04 -7.88 7.25
N ILE A 79 0.93 -7.51 7.91
CA ILE A 79 -0.14 -6.71 7.30
C ILE A 79 0.19 -5.22 7.54
N PRO A 80 0.40 -4.41 6.48
CA PRO A 80 0.66 -2.98 6.63
C PRO A 80 -0.46 -2.26 7.39
N TYR A 81 -0.13 -1.22 8.16
CA TYR A 81 -1.10 -0.54 9.03
C TYR A 81 -2.35 -0.08 8.28
N ILE A 82 -2.18 0.52 7.10
CA ILE A 82 -3.31 1.00 6.33
C ILE A 82 -4.28 -0.12 5.92
N VAL A 83 -3.75 -1.31 5.62
CA VAL A 83 -4.56 -2.51 5.32
C VAL A 83 -5.29 -2.97 6.58
N ARG A 84 -4.66 -2.91 7.76
CA ARG A 84 -5.32 -3.24 9.03
C ARG A 84 -6.50 -2.31 9.29
N TYR A 85 -6.31 -0.99 9.11
CA TYR A 85 -7.39 0.00 9.25
C TYR A 85 -8.54 -0.27 8.26
N TYR A 86 -8.21 -0.59 7.01
CA TYR A 86 -9.19 -0.94 5.98
C TYR A 86 -10.14 -2.06 6.42
N PHE A 87 -9.60 -3.19 6.88
CA PHE A 87 -10.44 -4.31 7.32
C PHE A 87 -11.20 -4.02 8.62
N LYS A 88 -10.59 -3.30 9.57
CA LYS A 88 -11.27 -2.93 10.83
C LYS A 88 -12.42 -1.96 10.65
N LEU A 89 -12.37 -1.11 9.62
CA LEU A 89 -13.33 -0.05 9.38
C LEU A 89 -14.37 -0.40 8.31
N GLY A 90 -14.59 -1.69 8.07
CA GLY A 90 -15.62 -2.15 7.14
C GLY A 90 -15.26 -1.93 5.68
N ARG A 91 -13.97 -2.00 5.34
CA ARG A 91 -13.43 -1.97 3.97
C ARG A 91 -13.60 -0.63 3.25
N ASP A 92 -13.74 0.47 4.00
CA ASP A 92 -13.69 1.84 3.46
C ASP A 92 -12.26 2.35 3.45
N TRP A 93 -11.66 2.52 2.27
CA TRP A 93 -10.28 2.94 2.14
C TRP A 93 -10.04 4.41 2.46
N ARG A 94 -11.02 5.30 2.20
CA ARG A 94 -10.90 6.72 2.56
C ARG A 94 -10.88 6.86 4.07
N LYS A 95 -11.84 6.19 4.72
CA LYS A 95 -11.90 6.15 6.18
C LYS A 95 -10.66 5.49 6.79
N ALA A 96 -10.10 4.46 6.14
CA ALA A 96 -8.86 3.84 6.60
C ALA A 96 -7.67 4.79 6.58
N ILE A 97 -7.52 5.58 5.50
CA ILE A 97 -6.49 6.62 5.39
C ILE A 97 -6.71 7.66 6.48
N GLU A 98 -7.89 8.26 6.53
CA GLU A 98 -8.21 9.32 7.49
C GLU A 98 -7.98 8.87 8.94
N GLU A 99 -8.50 7.71 9.34
CA GLU A 99 -8.38 7.23 10.72
C GLU A 99 -6.95 6.80 11.07
N TYR A 100 -6.17 6.28 10.12
CA TYR A 100 -4.76 6.00 10.36
C TYR A 100 -3.97 7.28 10.65
N PHE A 101 -4.12 8.30 9.81
CA PHE A 101 -3.39 9.57 9.97
C PHE A 101 -3.86 10.33 11.21
N ARG A 102 -5.16 10.26 11.53
CA ARG A 102 -5.71 10.76 12.80
C ARG A 102 -5.05 10.09 14.00
N ALA A 103 -4.86 8.78 13.96
CA ALA A 103 -4.30 8.00 15.07
C ALA A 103 -2.80 8.29 15.32
N ILE A 104 -2.06 8.74 14.31
CA ILE A 104 -0.64 9.15 14.48
C ILE A 104 -0.48 10.64 14.82
N GLY A 105 -1.59 11.39 14.92
CA GLY A 105 -1.60 12.77 15.39
C GLY A 105 -1.62 13.84 14.30
N GLU A 106 -2.00 13.51 13.05
CA GLU A 106 -2.14 14.51 11.99
C GLU A 106 -3.31 15.46 12.27
N ASP A 107 -3.06 16.77 12.15
CA ASP A 107 -4.07 17.81 12.36
C ASP A 107 -5.18 17.78 11.29
N ASN A 108 -4.81 17.45 10.05
CA ASN A 108 -5.72 17.40 8.91
C ASN A 108 -5.66 16.02 8.21
N PRO A 109 -6.19 14.96 8.83
CA PRO A 109 -6.04 13.60 8.32
C PRO A 109 -6.76 13.35 6.99
N GLY A 110 -7.85 14.09 6.71
CA GLY A 110 -8.59 13.96 5.46
C GLY A 110 -7.79 14.40 4.23
N GLU A 111 -6.81 15.30 4.41
CA GLU A 111 -5.94 15.77 3.33
C GLU A 111 -5.10 14.64 2.72
N PHE A 112 -4.76 13.61 3.50
CA PHE A 112 -3.96 12.48 3.03
C PHE A 112 -4.65 11.65 1.95
N ILE A 113 -5.98 11.74 1.82
CA ILE A 113 -6.73 11.12 0.73
C ILE A 113 -6.35 11.78 -0.60
N GLU A 114 -6.35 13.11 -0.65
CA GLU A 114 -5.95 13.87 -1.85
C GLU A 114 -4.45 13.77 -2.11
N ILE A 115 -3.61 13.84 -1.08
CA ILE A 115 -2.17 13.62 -1.22
C ILE A 115 -1.89 12.25 -1.85
N PHE A 116 -2.51 11.18 -1.32
CA PHE A 116 -2.30 9.84 -1.85
C PHE A 116 -2.80 9.71 -3.29
N LYS A 117 -3.93 10.35 -3.63
CA LYS A 117 -4.43 10.44 -5.00
C LYS A 117 -3.40 11.06 -5.95
N GLU A 118 -2.84 12.21 -5.59
CA GLU A 118 -1.82 12.88 -6.40
C GLU A 118 -0.55 12.04 -6.56
N VAL A 119 -0.14 11.32 -5.50
CA VAL A 119 0.97 10.36 -5.56
C VAL A 119 0.70 9.25 -6.57
N VAL A 120 -0.53 8.70 -6.59
CA VAL A 120 -0.94 7.67 -7.56
C VAL A 120 -1.00 8.21 -8.98
N GLU A 121 -1.48 9.45 -9.18
CA GLU A 121 -1.57 10.10 -10.49
C GLU A 121 -0.19 10.38 -11.11
N LYS A 122 0.80 10.76 -10.29
CA LYS A 122 2.19 10.98 -10.73
C LYS A 122 2.94 9.67 -11.02
N ALA A 123 2.48 8.56 -10.44
CA ALA A 123 3.18 7.29 -10.55
C ALA A 123 3.11 6.66 -11.94
N LYS A 124 4.22 6.05 -12.37
CA LYS A 124 4.31 5.22 -13.57
C LYS A 124 4.56 3.78 -13.15
N ASN A 125 3.68 2.87 -13.57
CA ASN A 125 3.75 1.45 -13.20
C ASN A 125 3.84 1.22 -11.68
N LEU A 126 3.08 1.99 -10.89
CA LEU A 126 3.10 1.99 -9.41
C LEU A 126 4.41 2.46 -8.77
N ILE A 127 5.29 3.08 -9.55
CA ILE A 127 6.52 3.71 -9.05
C ILE A 127 6.41 5.22 -9.14
N VAL A 128 6.75 5.91 -8.06
CA VAL A 128 6.78 7.38 -7.97
C VAL A 128 8.16 7.86 -7.54
N CYS A 129 8.59 9.01 -8.06
CA CYS A 129 9.85 9.63 -7.67
C CYS A 129 9.71 10.40 -6.36
N GLY A 130 10.74 10.39 -5.53
CA GLY A 130 10.79 11.23 -4.33
C GLY A 130 10.63 12.71 -4.64
N GLU A 131 11.15 13.19 -5.78
CA GLU A 131 10.95 14.58 -6.24
C GLU A 131 9.46 14.89 -6.47
N ASP A 132 8.68 13.98 -7.05
CA ASP A 132 7.23 14.17 -7.23
C ASP A 132 6.51 14.25 -5.87
N ILE A 133 6.91 13.42 -4.89
CA ILE A 133 6.33 13.47 -3.54
C ILE A 133 6.72 14.79 -2.83
N VAL A 134 7.93 15.30 -3.05
CA VAL A 134 8.36 16.60 -2.53
C VAL A 134 7.51 17.74 -3.10
N GLU A 135 7.23 17.73 -4.41
CA GLU A 135 6.32 18.71 -5.03
C GLU A 135 4.92 18.68 -4.41
N ILE A 136 4.38 17.47 -4.18
CA ILE A 136 3.08 17.29 -3.54
C ILE A 136 3.11 17.78 -2.09
N ALA A 137 4.16 17.47 -1.33
CA ALA A 137 4.32 17.95 0.04
C ALA A 137 4.26 19.49 0.12
N ILE A 138 5.01 20.17 -0.75
CA ILE A 138 5.04 21.63 -0.81
C ILE A 138 3.67 22.20 -1.18
N LYS A 139 2.95 21.56 -2.11
CA LYS A 139 1.59 21.97 -2.51
C LYS A 139 0.60 21.92 -1.33
N HIS A 140 0.78 20.96 -0.42
CA HIS A 140 -0.06 20.74 0.75
C HIS A 140 0.49 21.36 2.04
N ASP A 141 1.50 22.24 1.95
CA ASP A 141 2.15 22.87 3.11
C ASP A 141 2.66 21.85 4.16
N LYS A 142 3.14 20.69 3.69
CA LYS A 142 3.74 19.63 4.50
C LYS A 142 5.26 19.64 4.37
N GLU A 143 5.96 19.25 5.44
CA GLU A 143 7.40 19.01 5.38
C GLU A 143 7.66 17.72 4.56
N PRO A 144 8.46 17.76 3.48
CA PRO A 144 8.61 16.61 2.58
C PRO A 144 9.13 15.33 3.23
N GLY A 145 10.09 15.44 4.16
CA GLY A 145 10.62 14.29 4.89
C GLY A 145 9.58 13.61 5.77
N SER A 146 8.74 14.40 6.45
CA SER A 146 7.63 13.96 7.28
C SER A 146 6.59 13.24 6.43
N LEU A 147 6.12 13.86 5.35
CA LEU A 147 5.11 13.25 4.48
C LEU A 147 5.59 11.89 3.92
N ILE A 148 6.82 11.84 3.41
CA ILE A 148 7.41 10.57 2.91
C ILE A 148 7.45 9.53 4.04
N SER A 149 7.85 9.93 5.25
CA SER A 149 7.95 9.03 6.40
C SER A 149 6.59 8.49 6.83
N GLU A 150 5.54 9.31 6.83
CA GLU A 150 4.19 8.90 7.22
C GLU A 150 3.54 8.00 6.15
N LEU A 151 3.70 8.34 4.87
CA LEU A 151 3.26 7.48 3.75
C LEU A 151 3.95 6.10 3.80
N LYS A 152 5.23 6.05 4.17
CA LYS A 152 5.94 4.78 4.40
C LYS A 152 5.43 4.05 5.64
N GLY A 153 5.27 4.76 6.75
CA GLY A 153 4.82 4.19 8.02
C GLY A 153 3.43 3.58 7.92
N SER A 154 2.54 4.20 7.15
CA SER A 154 1.20 3.66 6.87
C SER A 154 1.23 2.38 6.03
N GLY A 155 2.26 2.23 5.20
CA GLY A 155 2.33 1.19 4.17
C GLY A 155 1.59 1.55 2.87
N LEU A 156 1.33 2.84 2.63
CA LEU A 156 0.85 3.34 1.34
C LEU A 156 1.96 3.36 0.28
N ILE A 157 3.22 3.55 0.70
CA ILE A 157 4.40 3.42 -0.16
C ILE A 157 5.52 2.64 0.54
N SER A 158 6.47 2.13 -0.24
CA SER A 158 7.73 1.59 0.27
C SER A 158 8.89 2.03 -0.61
N PRO A 159 10.09 2.28 -0.05
CA PRO A 159 11.30 2.46 -0.86
C PRO A 159 11.49 1.26 -1.79
N THR A 160 11.96 1.50 -3.01
CA THR A 160 12.30 0.45 -3.97
C THR A 160 13.60 0.76 -4.71
N VAL A 161 14.15 -0.24 -5.40
CA VAL A 161 15.36 -0.07 -6.22
C VAL A 161 15.02 0.43 -7.61
N GLY A 162 15.38 1.68 -7.80
CA GLY A 162 15.59 2.39 -9.05
C GLY A 162 16.01 3.75 -8.53
N CYS A 163 17.22 4.21 -8.74
CA CYS A 163 17.76 4.35 -10.06
C CYS A 163 19.28 4.25 -9.97
N GLY A 164 19.79 3.11 -10.43
CA GLY A 164 21.19 2.86 -10.72
C GLY A 164 21.34 2.50 -12.19
N GLY A 165 20.81 3.34 -13.09
CA GLY A 165 21.45 3.46 -14.39
C GLY A 165 22.89 3.89 -14.12
N ILE A 166 23.85 3.29 -14.81
CA ILE A 166 25.19 3.85 -14.93
C ILE A 166 25.00 5.29 -15.41
N GLY A 167 25.08 6.25 -14.49
CA GLY A 167 24.85 7.68 -14.71
C GLY A 167 23.40 8.18 -14.45
N LYS A 168 23.23 8.94 -13.36
CA LYS A 168 22.27 10.06 -13.20
C LYS A 168 20.79 9.74 -12.94
N ALA A 169 20.48 9.19 -11.78
CA ALA A 169 19.23 9.57 -11.14
C ALA A 169 19.48 9.95 -9.69
N LYS A 170 18.95 11.12 -9.34
CA LYS A 170 19.35 11.89 -8.17
C LYS A 170 18.41 11.70 -6.97
N ALA A 171 17.26 11.05 -7.16
CA ALA A 171 16.21 10.95 -6.16
C ALA A 171 15.79 9.49 -5.90
N PRO A 172 15.36 9.16 -4.66
CA PRO A 172 14.85 7.83 -4.31
C PRO A 172 13.54 7.54 -5.04
N LEU A 173 13.27 6.27 -5.32
CA LEU A 173 11.99 5.81 -5.85
C LEU A 173 11.19 5.05 -4.79
N TYR A 174 9.87 5.12 -4.92
CA TYR A 174 8.94 4.45 -4.04
C TYR A 174 7.94 3.61 -4.85
N GLU A 175 7.71 2.38 -4.41
CA GLU A 175 6.60 1.53 -4.87
C GLU A 175 5.34 1.89 -4.08
N ILE A 176 4.23 2.06 -4.78
CA ILE A 176 2.92 2.34 -4.20
C ILE A 176 2.21 1.03 -3.84
N ASN A 177 1.46 1.04 -2.74
CA ASN A 177 0.57 -0.05 -2.37
C ASN A 177 -0.44 -0.34 -3.50
N ARG A 178 -0.27 -1.48 -4.18
CA ARG A 178 -1.05 -1.85 -5.35
C ARG A 178 -2.54 -1.91 -5.06
N PHE A 179 -2.94 -2.46 -3.90
CA PHE A 179 -4.34 -2.58 -3.53
C PHE A 179 -5.04 -1.22 -3.44
N PHE A 180 -4.46 -0.27 -2.70
CA PHE A 180 -5.03 1.06 -2.55
C PHE A 180 -5.03 1.86 -3.85
N ALA A 181 -3.99 1.71 -4.68
CA ALA A 181 -3.96 2.32 -6.01
C ALA A 181 -5.05 1.76 -6.94
N ILE A 182 -5.41 0.47 -6.81
CA ILE A 182 -6.52 -0.14 -7.55
C ILE A 182 -7.86 0.41 -7.07
N LEU A 183 -8.10 0.46 -5.75
CA LEU A 183 -9.35 0.99 -5.18
C LEU A 183 -9.61 2.43 -5.65
N LEU A 184 -8.57 3.27 -5.63
CA LEU A 184 -8.65 4.65 -6.09
C LEU A 184 -9.05 4.77 -7.57
N LYS A 185 -8.58 3.85 -8.43
CA LYS A 185 -8.90 3.83 -9.86
C LYS A 185 -10.27 3.24 -10.20
N ILE A 186 -10.88 2.48 -9.29
CA ILE A 186 -12.23 1.93 -9.50
C ILE A 186 -13.31 2.98 -9.23
N GLU A 187 -13.03 3.95 -8.37
CA GLU A 187 -13.97 4.98 -7.95
C GLU A 187 -13.87 6.32 -8.69
N GLY A 188 -12.81 6.49 -9.50
CA GLY A 188 -12.63 7.65 -10.39
C GLY A 188 -13.02 7.33 -11.83
#